data_AF-A0A0M0JER3-F1
#
_entry.id   AF-A0A0M0JER3-F1
#
_cell.length_a   1.000
_cell.length_b   1.000
_cell.length_c   1.000
_cell.angle_alpha   90.00
_cell.angle_beta   90.00
_cell.angle_gamma   90.00
#
_symmetry.space_group_name_H-M   'P 1'
#
loop_
_entity.id
_entity.type
_entity.pdbx_description
1 polymer ?
#
loop_
_entity_poly.entity_id
_entity_poly.type
_entity_poly.pdbx_seq_one_letter_code
_entity_poly.pdbx_strand_id
1 'polypeptide(L)'
;MAVNQLKNASPSKHPPMVCLLFVAGHNDVLLREIEADSSGRFEHLRGVPKALLPVSDSSDDTILGTWWREVKSRQLFTECFLVVNAHQFKYFERWATANGFPAENIINDGTTTHEGRLGAAADLDLVKRRKGLEGADAMIIAGDMLFSQGFDISGVQRFFRLRGGDVAVYYELAAEENAETRGIVEVDPMSARVTAFHEKPHPDTLTSRFASVVFYAVRSSTLELLPAFLEEEPETARRTFGRFFAWLVRRDVELFGMKLPAAFDLIGQTTLAEYQACASRTPPGTLADESAPVPITRRAYARVGLIGNPSDGFFGKTIAVSVENFWAEVSIVASARLRLVPHPLNDPNEFGSLADLHGISRKEGYQGGLILLQATCKRFYEHCSQAGIAIAKRNFTLRYTTNVPRQVGLAGSSAIITATLQCLMAFYSLTEADIPKPLQPSFVLSVEMDELFIQAGLQDRVIQCYEGCMFMNFERSLVEGRGYGEYERLPVANLPYLWLAYLSDPSNSGKIHSNVKARWLAGDPVIHEGMKRFAQLTDEGRTALLDKDWPTLGRLMNANFALRRQLYGDDCIGQAALAMIAVAQEAGVPVKFPGSGGAVVGMCESDAQRQHVRELYESRGYVFAALVPHEPSQP
;
A
#
# COMPACT_ATOMS: atom_id res chain seq x y z
N MET A 1 -0.84 26.51 -5.54
CA MET A 1 -0.76 27.20 -4.22
C MET A 1 -1.70 26.54 -3.21
N ALA A 2 -1.45 25.28 -2.83
CA ALA A 2 -2.27 24.56 -1.85
C ALA A 2 -1.41 23.63 -0.97
N VAL A 3 -0.18 24.05 -0.62
CA VAL A 3 0.77 23.23 0.16
C VAL A 3 1.33 23.96 1.41
N ASN A 4 0.96 25.23 1.64
CA ASN A 4 1.53 26.04 2.73
C ASN A 4 0.62 26.29 3.94
N GLN A 5 -0.44 25.52 4.16
CA GLN A 5 -1.30 25.67 5.36
C GLN A 5 -1.02 24.67 6.51
N LEU A 6 0.12 23.96 6.49
CA LEU A 6 0.49 23.03 7.58
C LEU A 6 1.52 23.59 8.57
N LYS A 7 1.81 24.88 8.55
CA LYS A 7 2.71 25.52 9.54
C LYS A 7 1.94 26.61 10.28
N ASN A 8 1.76 26.40 11.58
CA ASN A 8 1.09 27.23 12.61
C ASN A 8 -0.40 26.91 12.84
N ALA A 9 -0.66 25.78 13.48
CA ALA A 9 -1.93 25.56 14.18
C ALA A 9 -1.78 25.86 15.68
N SER A 10 -2.51 26.90 16.10
CA SER A 10 -3.01 27.25 17.45
C SER A 10 -3.56 26.03 18.23
N PRO A 11 -3.76 26.10 19.57
CA PRO A 11 -4.30 24.99 20.36
C PRO A 11 -5.62 24.44 19.77
N SER A 12 -5.71 23.10 19.74
CA SER A 12 -6.65 22.20 19.06
C SER A 12 -7.96 22.77 18.46
N LYS A 13 -8.08 22.73 17.13
CA LYS A 13 -9.34 22.89 16.37
C LYS A 13 -10.30 21.68 16.43
N HIS A 14 -9.92 20.60 17.11
CA HIS A 14 -10.71 19.35 17.13
C HIS A 14 -11.41 19.18 18.49
N PRO A 15 -12.61 18.57 18.51
CA PRO A 15 -13.29 18.21 19.76
C PRO A 15 -12.38 17.36 20.67
N PRO A 16 -12.55 17.46 22.01
CA PRO A 16 -11.92 16.51 22.92
C PRO A 16 -12.37 15.10 22.57
N MET A 17 -11.49 14.12 22.77
CA MET A 17 -11.80 12.72 22.53
C MET A 17 -11.64 11.92 23.82
N VAL A 18 -12.65 11.13 24.18
CA VAL A 18 -12.58 10.19 25.31
C VAL A 18 -12.36 8.76 24.82
N CYS A 19 -11.81 7.89 25.67
CA CYS A 19 -11.68 6.46 25.38
C CYS A 19 -12.64 5.65 26.27
N LEU A 20 -13.40 4.74 25.68
CA LEU A 20 -14.37 3.89 26.37
C LEU A 20 -13.93 2.43 26.20
N LEU A 21 -13.49 1.79 27.29
CA LEU A 21 -13.14 0.38 27.32
C LEU A 21 -14.35 -0.43 27.80
N PHE A 22 -14.90 -1.29 26.94
CA PHE A 22 -16.07 -2.11 27.24
C PHE A 22 -15.66 -3.52 27.66
N VAL A 23 -16.04 -3.93 28.86
CA VAL A 23 -15.86 -5.29 29.40
C VAL A 23 -17.13 -5.78 30.14
N ALA A 24 -18.28 -5.15 29.88
CA ALA A 24 -19.56 -5.47 30.53
C ALA A 24 -20.26 -6.73 29.97
N GLY A 25 -19.72 -7.33 28.91
CA GLY A 25 -20.32 -8.50 28.27
C GLY A 25 -20.48 -9.70 29.20
N HIS A 26 -21.63 -10.37 29.13
CA HIS A 26 -21.93 -11.61 29.86
C HIS A 26 -21.58 -12.87 29.04
N ASN A 27 -20.61 -12.81 28.10
CA ASN A 27 -20.23 -13.97 27.31
C ASN A 27 -19.30 -14.87 28.13
N ASP A 28 -19.66 -16.14 28.27
CA ASP A 28 -18.99 -17.12 29.12
C ASP A 28 -18.42 -18.31 28.34
N VAL A 29 -18.37 -18.29 27.00
CA VAL A 29 -17.83 -19.40 26.19
C VAL A 29 -16.42 -19.80 26.62
N LEU A 30 -15.48 -18.84 26.66
CA LEU A 30 -14.11 -19.09 27.11
C LEU A 30 -14.05 -19.60 28.56
N LEU A 31 -14.88 -19.03 29.44
CA LEU A 31 -14.92 -19.41 30.86
C LEU A 31 -15.42 -20.85 31.02
N ARG A 32 -16.48 -21.24 30.30
CA ARG A 32 -17.01 -22.61 30.29
C ARG A 32 -15.99 -23.60 29.74
N GLU A 33 -15.25 -23.24 28.70
CA GLU A 33 -14.18 -24.09 28.16
C GLU A 33 -13.00 -24.24 29.13
N ILE A 34 -12.62 -23.18 29.86
CA ILE A 34 -11.62 -23.25 30.95
C ILE A 34 -12.12 -24.12 32.11
N GLU A 35 -13.40 -24.05 32.46
CA GLU A 35 -14.00 -24.89 33.51
C GLU A 35 -14.07 -26.36 33.09
N ALA A 36 -14.38 -26.63 31.83
CA ALA A 36 -14.46 -27.96 31.24
C ALA A 36 -13.08 -28.59 30.91
N ASP A 37 -12.00 -27.80 30.92
CA ASP A 37 -10.64 -28.30 30.70
C ASP A 37 -10.23 -29.31 31.79
N SER A 38 -9.92 -30.53 31.36
CA SER A 38 -9.50 -31.63 32.22
C SER A 38 -7.98 -31.74 32.34
N SER A 39 -7.21 -30.94 31.59
CA SER A 39 -5.75 -30.97 31.61
C SER A 39 -5.16 -30.35 32.89
N GLY A 40 -5.93 -29.52 33.59
CA GLY A 40 -5.49 -28.78 34.79
C GLY A 40 -4.61 -27.56 34.48
N ARG A 41 -4.25 -27.35 33.20
CA ARG A 41 -3.35 -26.27 32.79
C ARG A 41 -3.94 -24.88 33.07
N PHE A 42 -5.26 -24.72 32.92
CA PHE A 42 -5.94 -23.42 33.06
C PHE A 42 -6.71 -23.28 34.38
N GLU A 43 -6.47 -24.17 35.35
CA GLU A 43 -7.21 -24.17 36.62
C GLU A 43 -7.08 -22.83 37.38
N HIS A 44 -5.90 -22.20 37.29
CA HIS A 44 -5.62 -20.90 37.89
C HIS A 44 -6.38 -19.71 37.26
N LEU A 45 -6.98 -19.91 36.08
CA LEU A 45 -7.78 -18.90 35.37
C LEU A 45 -9.29 -19.01 35.64
N ARG A 46 -9.73 -20.04 36.38
CA ARG A 46 -11.15 -20.24 36.70
C ARG A 46 -11.71 -19.04 37.48
N GLY A 47 -12.86 -18.54 37.02
CA GLY A 47 -13.54 -17.38 37.61
C GLY A 47 -12.90 -16.01 37.32
N VAL A 48 -11.79 -15.97 36.58
CA VAL A 48 -11.15 -14.71 36.17
C VAL A 48 -11.91 -14.11 34.98
N PRO A 49 -12.35 -12.85 35.03
CA PRO A 49 -12.96 -12.18 33.89
C PRO A 49 -12.04 -12.20 32.67
N LYS A 50 -12.60 -12.41 31.46
CA LYS A 50 -11.84 -12.51 30.21
C LYS A 50 -10.82 -11.38 30.02
N ALA A 51 -11.23 -10.13 30.25
CA ALA A 51 -10.37 -8.97 30.11
C ALA A 51 -9.17 -8.93 31.09
N LEU A 52 -9.23 -9.71 32.18
CA LEU A 52 -8.18 -9.83 33.18
C LEU A 52 -7.32 -11.08 33.02
N LEU A 53 -7.55 -11.89 31.98
CA LEU A 53 -6.67 -13.01 31.65
C LEU A 53 -5.29 -12.49 31.23
N PRO A 54 -4.21 -13.25 31.51
CA PRO A 54 -2.87 -12.87 31.08
C PRO A 54 -2.73 -12.91 29.56
N VAL A 55 -1.87 -12.05 29.01
CA VAL A 55 -1.63 -11.95 27.56
C VAL A 55 -0.76 -13.11 27.06
N SER A 56 0.15 -13.60 27.89
CA SER A 56 1.02 -14.76 27.61
C SER A 56 1.33 -15.51 28.90
N ASP A 57 1.74 -16.78 28.78
CA ASP A 57 2.15 -17.63 29.90
C ASP A 57 3.36 -17.06 30.69
N SER A 58 4.04 -16.06 30.14
CA SER A 58 5.27 -15.43 30.67
C SER A 58 5.11 -13.97 31.12
N SER A 59 3.89 -13.42 31.07
CA SER A 59 3.61 -12.02 31.37
C SER A 59 2.54 -11.90 32.45
N ASP A 60 2.83 -11.11 33.49
CA ASP A 60 1.84 -10.72 34.51
C ASP A 60 0.84 -9.67 34.00
N ASP A 61 1.00 -9.20 32.76
CA ASP A 61 0.11 -8.23 32.14
C ASP A 61 -1.18 -8.88 31.63
N THR A 62 -2.31 -8.20 31.87
CA THR A 62 -3.63 -8.65 31.44
C THR A 62 -4.03 -8.05 30.09
N ILE A 63 -5.01 -8.64 29.42
CA ILE A 63 -5.57 -8.09 28.16
C ILE A 63 -5.96 -6.61 28.35
N LEU A 64 -6.73 -6.30 29.40
CA LEU A 64 -7.12 -4.92 29.72
C LEU A 64 -5.92 -4.05 30.11
N GLY A 65 -4.91 -4.63 30.77
CA GLY A 65 -3.64 -3.98 31.08
C GLY A 65 -2.91 -3.44 29.84
N THR A 66 -2.90 -4.20 28.75
CA THR A 66 -2.30 -3.76 27.48
C THR A 66 -3.01 -2.54 26.90
N TRP A 67 -4.35 -2.54 26.88
CA TRP A 67 -5.14 -1.40 26.41
C TRP A 67 -4.91 -0.18 27.28
N TRP A 68 -4.92 -0.34 28.60
CA TRP A 68 -4.69 0.77 29.51
C TRP A 68 -3.31 1.39 29.32
N ARG A 69 -2.26 0.58 29.11
CA ARG A 69 -0.91 1.08 28.81
C ARG A 69 -0.88 1.89 27.52
N GLU A 70 -1.49 1.39 26.44
CA GLU A 70 -1.54 2.10 25.16
C GLU A 70 -2.32 3.40 25.26
N VAL A 71 -3.47 3.41 25.94
CA VAL A 71 -4.31 4.60 26.15
C VAL A 71 -3.59 5.63 27.02
N LYS A 72 -3.02 5.19 28.17
CA LYS A 72 -2.35 6.06 29.15
C LYS A 72 -1.07 6.68 28.60
N SER A 73 -0.30 5.93 27.82
CA SER A 73 1.03 6.38 27.35
C SER A 73 0.98 7.49 26.30
N ARG A 74 -0.16 7.72 25.64
CA ARG A 74 -0.21 8.51 24.40
C ARG A 74 -0.83 9.90 24.51
N GLN A 75 -1.39 10.31 25.65
CA GLN A 75 -2.10 11.60 25.82
C GLN A 75 -3.11 11.89 24.67
N LEU A 76 -3.69 10.85 24.05
CA LEU A 76 -4.61 11.00 22.91
C LEU A 76 -6.04 11.34 23.36
N PHE A 77 -6.35 11.02 24.60
CA PHE A 77 -7.67 11.09 25.17
C PHE A 77 -7.67 12.02 26.39
N THR A 78 -8.74 12.80 26.53
CA THR A 78 -8.96 13.64 27.71
C THR A 78 -9.23 12.80 28.94
N GLU A 79 -10.08 11.77 28.79
CA GLU A 79 -10.40 10.80 29.83
C GLU A 79 -10.57 9.40 29.25
N CYS A 80 -10.46 8.40 30.12
CA CYS A 80 -10.78 7.01 29.80
C CYS A 80 -11.79 6.46 30.81
N PHE A 81 -12.84 5.80 30.32
CA PHE A 81 -13.89 5.17 31.12
C PHE A 81 -13.90 3.67 30.89
N LEU A 82 -14.09 2.90 31.96
CA LEU A 82 -14.16 1.43 31.94
C LEU A 82 -15.60 1.01 32.23
N VAL A 83 -16.26 0.41 31.24
CA VAL A 83 -17.66 -0.02 31.35
C VAL A 83 -17.72 -1.49 31.73
N VAL A 84 -18.33 -1.79 32.88
CA VAL A 84 -18.34 -3.12 33.49
C VAL A 84 -19.76 -3.52 33.92
N ASN A 85 -20.00 -4.82 34.05
CA ASN A 85 -21.22 -5.32 34.68
C ASN A 85 -21.13 -5.36 36.21
N ALA A 86 -22.27 -5.40 36.89
CA ALA A 86 -22.30 -5.46 38.35
C ALA A 86 -21.76 -6.79 38.91
N HIS A 87 -21.95 -7.89 38.18
CA HIS A 87 -21.44 -9.21 38.57
C HIS A 87 -19.92 -9.24 38.73
N GLN A 88 -19.18 -8.60 37.82
CA GLN A 88 -17.72 -8.60 37.77
C GLN A 88 -17.08 -7.31 38.31
N PHE A 89 -17.88 -6.32 38.73
CA PHE A 89 -17.41 -5.00 39.16
C PHE A 89 -16.24 -5.03 40.15
N LYS A 90 -16.29 -5.91 41.16
CA LYS A 90 -15.23 -5.99 42.19
C LYS A 90 -13.89 -6.48 41.66
N TYR A 91 -13.86 -7.28 40.60
CA TYR A 91 -12.60 -7.66 39.95
C TYR A 91 -11.95 -6.44 39.28
N PHE A 92 -12.74 -5.65 38.56
CA PHE A 92 -12.25 -4.46 37.86
C PHE A 92 -11.89 -3.30 38.80
N GLU A 93 -12.60 -3.13 39.92
CA GLU A 93 -12.25 -2.16 40.97
C GLU A 93 -10.86 -2.44 41.57
N ARG A 94 -10.56 -3.72 41.84
CA ARG A 94 -9.25 -4.16 42.32
C ARG A 94 -8.17 -3.97 41.26
N TRP A 95 -8.44 -4.40 40.02
CA TRP A 95 -7.52 -4.21 38.90
C TRP A 95 -7.19 -2.72 38.69
N ALA A 96 -8.20 -1.85 38.75
CA ALA A 96 -8.02 -0.41 38.55
C ALA A 96 -7.11 0.20 39.62
N THR A 97 -7.32 -0.19 40.88
CA THR A 97 -6.46 0.23 42.01
C THR A 97 -5.01 -0.21 41.80
N ALA A 98 -4.79 -1.46 41.40
CA ALA A 98 -3.45 -2.01 41.19
C ALA A 98 -2.72 -1.38 39.98
N ASN A 99 -3.46 -0.97 38.95
CA ASN A 99 -2.90 -0.45 37.70
C ASN A 99 -2.97 1.09 37.58
N GLY A 100 -3.41 1.77 38.64
CA GLY A 100 -3.56 3.22 38.67
C GLY A 100 -4.54 3.75 37.62
N PHE A 101 -5.64 3.02 37.39
CA PHE A 101 -6.81 3.49 36.64
C PHE A 101 -7.77 4.22 37.61
N PRO A 102 -8.33 5.39 37.25
CA PRO A 102 -9.21 6.14 38.16
C PRO A 102 -10.51 5.37 38.48
N ALA A 103 -10.72 5.04 39.75
CA ALA A 103 -11.87 4.21 40.17
C ALA A 103 -13.21 4.91 39.90
N GLU A 104 -13.24 6.23 39.98
CA GLU A 104 -14.38 7.08 39.63
C GLU A 104 -14.79 6.99 38.15
N ASN A 105 -13.89 6.49 37.29
CA ASN A 105 -14.14 6.32 35.86
C ASN A 105 -14.61 4.91 35.48
N ILE A 106 -14.86 4.04 36.47
CA ILE A 106 -15.52 2.77 36.27
C ILE A 106 -17.04 2.99 36.24
N ILE A 107 -17.67 2.63 35.12
CA ILE A 107 -19.11 2.71 34.92
C ILE A 107 -19.71 1.32 35.10
N ASN A 108 -20.37 1.11 36.23
CA ASN A 108 -21.14 -0.10 36.49
C ASN A 108 -22.54 0.01 35.87
N ASP A 109 -22.88 -0.89 34.96
CA ASP A 109 -24.16 -0.93 34.25
C ASP A 109 -25.34 -1.41 35.12
N GLY A 110 -25.07 -2.00 36.29
CA GLY A 110 -26.05 -2.54 37.23
C GLY A 110 -26.51 -3.98 36.94
N THR A 111 -26.02 -4.62 35.87
CA THR A 111 -26.49 -5.92 35.40
C THR A 111 -25.73 -7.07 36.06
N THR A 112 -26.47 -8.09 36.49
CA THR A 112 -25.91 -9.27 37.20
C THR A 112 -26.08 -10.57 36.44
N THR A 113 -26.93 -10.61 35.41
CA THR A 113 -27.20 -11.80 34.60
C THR A 113 -27.22 -11.48 33.11
N HIS A 114 -27.07 -12.51 32.28
CA HIS A 114 -27.14 -12.39 30.84
C HIS A 114 -28.53 -11.91 30.36
N GLU A 115 -29.65 -12.40 30.91
CA GLU A 115 -30.99 -11.95 30.48
C GLU A 115 -31.27 -10.49 30.89
N GLY A 116 -30.74 -10.04 32.03
CA GLY A 116 -30.92 -8.69 32.56
C GLY A 116 -30.00 -7.63 31.96
N ARG A 117 -29.20 -7.97 30.94
CA ARG A 117 -28.27 -7.05 30.26
C ARG A 117 -28.98 -5.83 29.69
N LEU A 118 -28.28 -4.69 29.54
CA LEU A 118 -28.83 -3.51 28.87
C LEU A 118 -28.64 -3.56 27.34
N GLY A 119 -27.50 -4.14 26.93
CA GLY A 119 -27.01 -4.15 25.54
C GLY A 119 -25.97 -3.06 25.31
N ALA A 120 -24.96 -3.35 24.50
CA ALA A 120 -23.76 -2.50 24.34
C ALA A 120 -24.07 -1.05 23.92
N ALA A 121 -25.10 -0.82 23.10
CA ALA A 121 -25.53 0.52 22.72
C ALA A 121 -26.19 1.28 23.90
N ALA A 122 -26.94 0.57 24.75
CA ALA A 122 -27.53 1.15 25.96
C ALA A 122 -26.47 1.41 27.04
N ASP A 123 -25.45 0.56 27.13
CA ASP A 123 -24.27 0.79 27.97
C ASP A 123 -23.52 2.05 27.52
N LEU A 124 -23.37 2.28 26.21
CA LEU A 124 -22.79 3.52 25.68
C LEU A 124 -23.62 4.76 26.03
N ASP A 125 -24.95 4.69 25.89
CA ASP A 125 -25.85 5.76 26.33
C ASP A 125 -25.78 6.02 27.84
N LEU A 126 -25.61 4.97 28.65
CA LEU A 126 -25.40 5.10 30.10
C LEU A 126 -24.12 5.90 30.41
N VAL A 127 -23.01 5.62 29.73
CA VAL A 127 -21.77 6.39 29.91
C VAL A 127 -22.00 7.84 29.52
N LYS A 128 -22.61 8.08 28.34
CA LYS A 128 -22.95 9.43 27.85
C LYS A 128 -23.70 10.22 28.93
N ARG A 129 -24.80 9.67 29.46
CA ARG A 129 -25.64 10.34 30.47
C ARG A 129 -24.94 10.54 31.82
N ARG A 130 -24.08 9.61 32.25
CA ARG A 130 -23.41 9.70 33.56
C ARG A 130 -22.20 10.63 33.56
N LYS A 131 -21.47 10.70 32.46
CA LYS A 131 -20.20 11.43 32.36
C LYS A 131 -20.28 12.73 31.56
N GLY A 132 -21.43 13.01 30.93
CA GLY A 132 -21.64 14.24 30.17
C GLY A 132 -20.70 14.32 28.98
N LEU A 133 -20.89 13.41 28.01
CA LEU A 133 -20.06 13.34 26.80
C LEU A 133 -20.49 14.35 25.72
N GLU A 134 -21.31 15.37 26.06
CA GLU A 134 -21.79 16.34 25.08
C GLU A 134 -20.61 17.11 24.45
N GLY A 135 -20.54 17.09 23.12
CA GLY A 135 -19.47 17.77 22.38
C GLY A 135 -18.10 17.08 22.42
N ALA A 136 -18.00 15.87 22.99
CA ALA A 136 -16.80 15.04 22.95
C ALA A 136 -16.96 13.90 21.93
N ASP A 137 -15.91 13.66 21.13
CA ASP A 137 -15.80 12.46 20.31
C ASP A 137 -15.42 11.27 21.22
N ALA A 138 -15.74 10.04 20.83
CA ALA A 138 -15.43 8.85 21.62
C ALA A 138 -14.70 7.79 20.81
N MET A 139 -13.72 7.13 21.42
CA MET A 139 -13.11 5.91 20.92
C MET A 139 -13.58 4.73 21.74
N ILE A 140 -14.37 3.85 21.14
CA ILE A 140 -15.01 2.71 21.79
C ILE A 140 -14.18 1.47 21.47
N ILE A 141 -13.71 0.75 22.48
CA ILE A 141 -12.84 -0.42 22.33
C ILE A 141 -13.36 -1.55 23.24
N ALA A 142 -13.44 -2.77 22.72
CA ALA A 142 -13.59 -3.96 23.54
C ALA A 142 -12.31 -4.19 24.37
N GLY A 143 -12.40 -4.02 25.69
CA GLY A 143 -11.26 -4.15 26.60
C GLY A 143 -10.82 -5.61 26.82
N ASP A 144 -11.55 -6.57 26.27
CA ASP A 144 -11.29 -8.00 26.29
C ASP A 144 -10.77 -8.53 24.94
N MET A 145 -10.35 -7.64 24.04
CA MET A 145 -9.75 -7.97 22.75
C MET A 145 -8.22 -7.91 22.83
N LEU A 146 -7.52 -8.91 22.29
CA LEU A 146 -6.07 -8.84 22.07
C LEU A 146 -5.76 -8.21 20.72
N PHE A 147 -4.63 -7.50 20.65
CA PHE A 147 -4.09 -6.91 19.43
C PHE A 147 -2.60 -7.25 19.31
N SER A 148 -2.07 -7.32 18.08
CA SER A 148 -0.67 -7.69 17.87
C SER A 148 0.32 -6.60 18.30
N GLN A 149 1.55 -7.02 18.59
CA GLN A 149 2.60 -6.08 18.97
C GLN A 149 2.89 -5.07 17.85
N GLY A 150 2.99 -3.80 18.24
CA GLY A 150 3.23 -2.70 17.31
C GLY A 150 1.96 -2.04 16.77
N PHE A 151 0.76 -2.43 17.20
CA PHE A 151 -0.44 -1.63 16.93
C PHE A 151 -0.27 -0.19 17.40
N ASP A 152 -0.71 0.77 16.58
CA ASP A 152 -0.66 2.19 16.91
C ASP A 152 -2.07 2.78 16.89
N ILE A 153 -2.68 2.86 18.08
CA ILE A 153 -4.00 3.49 18.29
C ILE A 153 -4.05 4.93 17.76
N SER A 154 -2.90 5.62 17.69
CA SER A 154 -2.81 6.98 17.10
C SER A 154 -3.13 6.99 15.59
N GLY A 155 -2.91 5.88 14.89
CA GLY A 155 -3.29 5.70 13.49
C GLY A 155 -4.80 5.77 13.29
N VAL A 156 -5.57 5.14 14.19
CA VAL A 156 -7.05 5.18 14.16
C VAL A 156 -7.55 6.60 14.40
N GLN A 157 -7.02 7.29 15.41
CA GLN A 157 -7.40 8.68 15.68
C GLN A 157 -7.08 9.61 14.48
N ARG A 158 -5.93 9.40 13.84
CA ARG A 158 -5.54 10.21 12.68
C ARG A 158 -6.45 9.95 11.49
N PHE A 159 -6.77 8.69 11.21
CA PHE A 159 -7.71 8.33 10.16
C PHE A 159 -9.10 8.93 10.42
N PHE A 160 -9.60 8.81 11.65
CA PHE A 160 -10.85 9.44 12.08
C PHE A 160 -10.84 10.96 11.87
N ARG A 161 -9.76 11.65 12.25
CA ARG A 161 -9.64 13.11 12.02
C ARG A 161 -9.53 13.47 10.54
N LEU A 162 -8.83 12.66 9.74
CA LEU A 162 -8.66 12.86 8.31
C LEU A 162 -9.99 12.74 7.56
N ARG A 163 -10.82 11.76 7.93
CA ARG A 163 -12.06 11.44 7.21
C ARG A 163 -13.24 12.34 7.55
N GLY A 164 -13.29 12.94 8.74
CA GLY A 164 -14.40 13.82 9.12
C GLY A 164 -15.66 13.08 9.60
N GLY A 165 -15.86 11.81 9.24
CA GLY A 165 -16.93 10.94 9.76
C GLY A 165 -16.49 10.00 10.89
N ASP A 166 -17.36 9.03 11.19
CA ASP A 166 -17.12 7.91 12.12
C ASP A 166 -16.18 6.87 11.49
N VAL A 167 -15.53 6.06 12.32
CA VAL A 167 -14.64 4.98 11.88
C VAL A 167 -15.02 3.66 12.55
N ALA A 168 -15.12 2.61 11.75
CA ALA A 168 -15.18 1.22 12.19
C ALA A 168 -13.93 0.47 11.74
N VAL A 169 -13.24 -0.14 12.70
CA VAL A 169 -12.08 -0.98 12.42
C VAL A 169 -12.55 -2.39 12.04
N TYR A 170 -11.95 -2.97 11.01
CA TYR A 170 -12.30 -4.30 10.50
C TYR A 170 -11.05 -5.09 10.08
N TYR A 171 -11.21 -6.40 9.93
CA TYR A 171 -10.21 -7.31 9.37
C TYR A 171 -10.89 -8.26 8.37
N GLU A 172 -10.09 -8.98 7.60
CA GLU A 172 -10.59 -9.98 6.66
C GLU A 172 -10.62 -11.36 7.32
N LEU A 173 -11.80 -11.98 7.38
CA LEU A 173 -11.96 -13.32 7.96
C LEU A 173 -11.27 -14.38 7.10
N ALA A 174 -10.50 -15.25 7.73
CA ALA A 174 -9.97 -16.45 7.09
C ALA A 174 -11.11 -17.36 6.60
N ALA A 175 -10.84 -18.23 5.64
CA ALA A 175 -11.88 -19.03 4.98
C ALA A 175 -12.64 -19.95 5.95
N GLU A 176 -11.95 -20.41 6.98
CA GLU A 176 -12.42 -21.28 8.05
C GLU A 176 -13.20 -20.54 9.16
N GLU A 177 -13.12 -19.21 9.24
CA GLU A 177 -13.79 -18.45 10.29
C GLU A 177 -15.29 -18.27 10.03
N ASN A 178 -16.10 -18.42 11.08
CA ASN A 178 -17.55 -18.27 11.00
C ASN A 178 -18.00 -16.79 11.09
N ALA A 179 -18.48 -16.28 9.96
CA ALA A 179 -19.03 -14.93 9.82
C ALA A 179 -20.30 -14.66 10.63
N GLU A 180 -21.11 -15.67 10.96
CA GLU A 180 -22.37 -15.53 11.73
C GLU A 180 -22.13 -15.06 13.18
N THR A 181 -20.88 -15.13 13.65
CA THR A 181 -20.53 -14.69 15.01
C THR A 181 -20.03 -13.24 15.05
N ARG A 182 -19.90 -12.58 13.89
CA ARG A 182 -19.25 -11.27 13.72
C ARG A 182 -20.19 -10.25 13.08
N GLY A 183 -19.88 -8.97 13.26
CA GLY A 183 -20.45 -7.92 12.42
C GLY A 183 -19.69 -7.86 11.10
N ILE A 184 -20.36 -7.86 9.96
CA ILE A 184 -19.74 -7.82 8.62
C ILE A 184 -19.96 -6.45 8.00
N VAL A 185 -18.90 -5.86 7.43
CA VAL A 185 -18.93 -4.57 6.75
C VAL A 185 -18.65 -4.73 5.26
N GLU A 186 -19.33 -3.93 4.45
CA GLU A 186 -18.94 -3.68 3.06
C GLU A 186 -18.26 -2.32 3.01
N VAL A 187 -17.07 -2.26 2.40
CA VAL A 187 -16.27 -1.03 2.34
C VAL A 187 -15.93 -0.74 0.89
N ASP A 188 -16.26 0.47 0.45
CA ASP A 188 -15.87 0.96 -0.87
C ASP A 188 -14.34 1.12 -0.92
N PRO A 189 -13.64 0.42 -1.83
CA PRO A 189 -12.18 0.38 -1.84
C PRO A 189 -11.53 1.72 -2.21
N MET A 190 -12.26 2.65 -2.84
CA MET A 190 -11.72 3.94 -3.25
C MET A 190 -11.87 5.01 -2.16
N SER A 191 -13.04 5.10 -1.54
CA SER A 191 -13.39 6.11 -0.55
C SER A 191 -13.16 5.64 0.89
N ALA A 192 -12.97 4.33 1.11
CA ALA A 192 -13.01 3.67 2.40
C ALA A 192 -14.35 3.84 3.15
N ARG A 193 -15.42 4.26 2.47
CA ARG A 193 -16.74 4.42 3.07
C ARG A 193 -17.40 3.07 3.29
N VAL A 194 -18.00 2.87 4.46
CA VAL A 194 -18.82 1.68 4.74
C VAL A 194 -20.16 1.84 4.02
N THR A 195 -20.45 0.96 3.07
CA THR A 195 -21.68 0.97 2.27
C THR A 195 -22.79 0.14 2.91
N ALA A 196 -22.41 -0.89 3.68
CA ALA A 196 -23.34 -1.73 4.43
C ALA A 196 -22.68 -2.26 5.71
N PHE A 197 -23.50 -2.49 6.74
CA PHE A 197 -23.10 -3.11 8.00
C PHE A 197 -24.17 -4.14 8.38
N HIS A 198 -23.74 -5.38 8.59
CA HIS A 198 -24.61 -6.51 8.93
C HIS A 198 -24.19 -7.09 10.27
N GLU A 199 -25.08 -7.07 11.27
CA GLU A 199 -24.84 -7.77 12.53
C GLU A 199 -25.14 -9.26 12.34
N LYS A 200 -24.11 -10.11 12.46
CA LYS A 200 -24.25 -11.58 12.48
C LYS A 200 -25.11 -12.12 11.32
N PRO A 201 -24.76 -11.80 10.06
CA PRO A 201 -25.56 -12.20 8.91
C PRO A 201 -25.52 -13.72 8.68
N HIS A 202 -26.54 -14.23 7.99
CA HIS A 202 -26.55 -15.61 7.52
C HIS A 202 -25.55 -15.79 6.35
N PRO A 203 -24.88 -16.95 6.19
CA PRO A 203 -23.86 -17.18 5.17
C PRO A 203 -24.33 -16.87 3.74
N ASP A 204 -25.58 -17.21 3.43
CA ASP A 204 -26.18 -16.99 2.10
C ASP A 204 -26.36 -15.50 1.74
N THR A 205 -26.26 -14.60 2.73
CA THR A 205 -26.39 -13.15 2.55
C THR A 205 -25.06 -12.41 2.53
N LEU A 206 -23.94 -13.15 2.60
CA LEU A 206 -22.60 -12.57 2.63
C LEU A 206 -22.17 -12.06 1.24
N THR A 207 -21.97 -10.75 1.17
CA THR A 207 -21.35 -10.01 0.06
C THR A 207 -19.90 -9.63 0.37
N SER A 208 -19.48 -9.75 1.63
CA SER A 208 -18.16 -9.38 2.15
C SER A 208 -17.72 -10.34 3.26
N ARG A 209 -16.40 -10.50 3.44
CA ARG A 209 -15.79 -11.21 4.57
C ARG A 209 -15.05 -10.27 5.54
N PHE A 210 -15.29 -8.97 5.43
CA PHE A 210 -14.69 -7.99 6.33
C PHE A 210 -15.46 -7.96 7.65
N ALA A 211 -14.86 -8.52 8.70
CA ALA A 211 -15.42 -8.52 10.05
C ALA A 211 -15.02 -7.26 10.81
N SER A 212 -16.01 -6.54 11.31
CA SER A 212 -15.83 -5.44 12.25
C SER A 212 -15.56 -6.00 13.66
N VAL A 213 -14.58 -5.42 14.33
CA VAL A 213 -14.37 -5.57 15.77
C VAL A 213 -14.98 -4.40 16.51
N VAL A 214 -15.22 -4.56 17.82
CA VAL A 214 -15.62 -3.45 18.69
C VAL A 214 -14.40 -2.55 18.91
N PHE A 215 -14.15 -1.73 17.90
CA PHE A 215 -13.12 -0.71 17.88
C PHE A 215 -13.60 0.39 16.90
N TYR A 216 -14.23 1.40 17.49
CA TYR A 216 -14.88 2.47 16.77
C TYR A 216 -14.34 3.82 17.21
N ALA A 217 -14.28 4.80 16.30
CA ALA A 217 -14.15 6.20 16.66
C ALA A 217 -15.40 6.92 16.17
N VAL A 218 -16.14 7.53 17.08
CA VAL A 218 -17.45 8.11 16.83
C VAL A 218 -17.47 9.60 17.15
N ARG A 219 -18.17 10.36 16.32
CA ARG A 219 -18.41 11.78 16.50
C ARG A 219 -19.37 12.04 17.64
N SER A 220 -19.22 13.19 18.29
CA SER A 220 -20.20 13.65 19.27
C SER A 220 -21.62 13.69 18.68
N SER A 221 -21.78 14.09 17.42
CA SER A 221 -23.07 14.10 16.70
C SER A 221 -23.69 12.71 16.58
N THR A 222 -22.88 11.66 16.43
CA THR A 222 -23.36 10.27 16.39
C THR A 222 -23.82 9.80 17.77
N LEU A 223 -23.14 10.21 18.84
CA LEU A 223 -23.56 9.91 20.21
C LEU A 223 -24.92 10.56 20.56
N GLU A 224 -25.29 11.66 19.89
CA GLU A 224 -26.62 12.27 20.03
C GLU A 224 -27.76 11.43 19.43
N LEU A 225 -27.44 10.47 18.56
CA LEU A 225 -28.43 9.59 17.93
C LEU A 225 -28.75 8.33 18.75
N LEU A 226 -28.00 8.06 19.82
CA LEU A 226 -28.20 6.87 20.67
C LEU A 226 -29.63 6.77 21.26
N PRO A 227 -30.23 7.83 21.83
CA PRO A 227 -31.59 7.74 22.36
C PRO A 227 -32.61 7.34 21.30
N ALA A 228 -32.53 7.94 20.10
CA ALA A 228 -33.42 7.61 18.98
C ALA A 228 -33.27 6.15 18.53
N PHE A 229 -32.04 5.63 18.48
CA PHE A 229 -31.81 4.21 18.19
C PHE A 229 -32.42 3.30 19.26
N LEU A 230 -32.26 3.63 20.54
CA LEU A 230 -32.76 2.82 21.66
C LEU A 230 -34.29 2.81 21.75
N GLU A 231 -34.95 3.89 21.33
CA GLU A 231 -36.41 3.98 21.19
C GLU A 231 -36.92 3.08 20.05
N GLU A 232 -36.21 3.03 18.92
CA GLU A 232 -36.57 2.20 17.77
C GLU A 232 -36.23 0.70 17.97
N GLU A 233 -35.26 0.38 18.84
CA GLU A 233 -34.85 -0.99 19.18
C GLU A 233 -35.14 -1.31 20.66
N PRO A 234 -36.42 -1.53 21.05
CA PRO A 234 -36.82 -1.73 22.44
C PRO A 234 -36.36 -3.08 23.00
N GLU A 235 -36.09 -4.06 22.14
CA GLU A 235 -35.63 -5.38 22.55
C GLU A 235 -34.13 -5.36 22.92
N THR A 236 -33.81 -5.72 24.16
CA THR A 236 -32.44 -5.77 24.67
C THR A 236 -31.47 -6.54 23.78
N ALA A 237 -31.88 -7.68 23.23
CA ALA A 237 -31.04 -8.51 22.38
C ALA A 237 -30.57 -7.79 21.09
N ARG A 238 -31.26 -6.72 20.70
CA ARG A 238 -31.01 -5.95 19.48
C ARG A 238 -30.24 -4.65 19.73
N ARG A 239 -29.95 -4.31 20.99
CA ARG A 239 -29.17 -3.12 21.36
C ARG A 239 -27.66 -3.35 21.26
N THR A 240 -27.20 -3.99 20.18
CA THR A 240 -25.78 -4.28 19.93
C THR A 240 -25.13 -3.17 19.12
N PHE A 241 -23.79 -3.05 19.18
CA PHE A 241 -23.07 -2.07 18.36
C PHE A 241 -23.28 -2.31 16.87
N GLY A 242 -23.22 -3.56 16.38
CA GLY A 242 -23.39 -3.78 14.95
C GLY A 242 -24.78 -3.41 14.44
N ARG A 243 -25.84 -3.58 15.24
CA ARG A 243 -27.18 -3.05 14.86
C ARG A 243 -27.25 -1.53 14.89
N PHE A 244 -26.56 -0.89 15.83
CA PHE A 244 -26.44 0.57 15.88
C PHE A 244 -25.72 1.11 14.64
N PHE A 245 -24.55 0.58 14.27
CA PHE A 245 -23.84 1.00 13.06
C PHE A 245 -24.62 0.68 11.77
N ALA A 246 -25.31 -0.47 11.71
CA ALA A 246 -26.24 -0.76 10.61
C ALA A 246 -27.41 0.23 10.53
N TRP A 247 -27.87 0.76 11.66
CA TRP A 247 -28.90 1.78 11.72
C TRP A 247 -28.38 3.16 11.27
N LEU A 248 -27.11 3.49 11.58
CA LEU A 248 -26.44 4.71 11.14
C LEU A 248 -26.19 4.71 9.62
N VAL A 249 -25.67 3.62 9.07
CA VAL A 249 -25.40 3.49 7.62
C VAL A 249 -26.69 3.64 6.80
N ARG A 250 -27.82 3.07 7.27
CA ARG A 250 -29.14 3.25 6.64
C ARG A 250 -29.67 4.68 6.66
N ARG A 251 -29.12 5.54 7.53
CA ARG A 251 -29.47 6.96 7.65
C ARG A 251 -28.42 7.88 7.02
N ASP A 252 -27.54 7.33 6.20
CA ASP A 252 -26.52 8.08 5.47
C ASP A 252 -25.51 8.81 6.37
N VAL A 253 -25.34 8.33 7.61
CA VAL A 253 -24.27 8.82 8.50
C VAL A 253 -22.92 8.38 7.91
N GLU A 254 -21.97 9.31 7.84
CA GLU A 254 -20.64 9.04 7.30
C GLU A 254 -19.86 8.10 8.21
N LEU A 255 -19.76 6.83 7.80
CA LEU A 255 -18.96 5.80 8.45
C LEU A 255 -17.86 5.30 7.50
N PHE A 256 -16.61 5.26 7.97
CA PHE A 256 -15.46 4.82 7.21
C PHE A 256 -14.84 3.55 7.81
N GLY A 257 -14.40 2.64 6.96
CA GLY A 257 -13.72 1.41 7.35
C GLY A 257 -12.22 1.64 7.48
N MET A 258 -11.61 1.12 8.55
CA MET A 258 -10.16 1.00 8.67
C MET A 258 -9.77 -0.49 8.75
N LYS A 259 -9.11 -1.01 7.71
CA LYS A 259 -8.61 -2.38 7.65
C LYS A 259 -7.40 -2.55 8.57
N LEU A 260 -7.45 -3.59 9.40
CA LEU A 260 -6.30 -4.18 10.06
C LEU A 260 -5.77 -5.31 9.16
N PRO A 261 -4.56 -5.21 8.61
CA PRO A 261 -3.92 -6.31 7.90
C PRO A 261 -3.87 -7.58 8.74
N ALA A 262 -3.76 -8.75 8.08
CA ALA A 262 -3.70 -10.06 8.74
C ALA A 262 -2.59 -10.20 9.80
N ALA A 263 -1.61 -9.29 9.84
CA ALA A 263 -0.60 -9.21 10.91
C ALA A 263 -1.15 -8.71 12.27
N PHE A 264 -2.44 -8.38 12.36
CA PHE A 264 -3.13 -7.99 13.58
C PHE A 264 -4.06 -9.11 14.03
N ASP A 265 -3.56 -9.98 14.90
CA ASP A 265 -4.36 -11.01 15.55
C ASP A 265 -5.37 -10.34 16.49
N LEU A 266 -6.63 -10.23 16.06
CA LEU A 266 -7.72 -9.74 16.88
C LEU A 266 -8.40 -10.92 17.54
N ILE A 267 -8.48 -10.90 18.87
CA ILE A 267 -9.27 -11.88 19.59
C ILE A 267 -10.70 -11.38 19.80
N GLY A 268 -11.63 -11.89 19.00
CA GLY A 268 -13.07 -11.64 19.11
C GLY A 268 -13.76 -12.46 20.21
N GLN A 269 -14.94 -13.05 19.92
CA GLN A 269 -15.51 -14.10 20.77
C GLN A 269 -14.57 -15.31 20.72
N THR A 270 -13.85 -15.54 21.81
CA THR A 270 -12.69 -16.42 21.88
C THR A 270 -13.04 -17.78 22.44
N THR A 271 -12.61 -18.83 21.77
CA THR A 271 -12.52 -20.19 22.36
C THR A 271 -11.20 -20.33 23.14
N LEU A 272 -11.08 -21.31 24.01
CA LEU A 272 -9.83 -21.62 24.70
C LEU A 272 -8.70 -21.90 23.70
N ALA A 273 -9.01 -22.52 22.56
CA ALA A 273 -8.06 -22.76 21.48
C ALA A 273 -7.54 -21.45 20.85
N GLU A 274 -8.43 -20.49 20.56
CA GLU A 274 -8.05 -19.17 20.04
C GLU A 274 -7.22 -18.36 21.05
N TYR A 275 -7.58 -18.43 22.33
CA TYR A 275 -6.81 -17.78 23.40
C TYR A 275 -5.40 -18.37 23.49
N GLN A 276 -5.26 -19.70 23.48
CA GLN A 276 -3.96 -20.38 23.48
C GLN A 276 -3.13 -20.03 22.24
N ALA A 277 -3.76 -20.03 21.06
CA ALA A 277 -3.08 -19.72 19.80
C ALA A 277 -2.49 -18.30 19.79
N CYS A 278 -3.10 -17.36 20.51
CA CYS A 278 -2.55 -16.02 20.69
C CYS A 278 -1.53 -15.96 21.83
N ALA A 279 -1.84 -16.53 23.00
CA ALA A 279 -1.00 -16.47 24.20
C ALA A 279 0.34 -17.22 24.08
N SER A 280 0.40 -18.23 23.19
CA SER A 280 1.61 -19.02 22.91
C SER A 280 2.54 -18.39 21.86
N ARG A 281 2.13 -17.32 21.18
CA ARG A 281 2.98 -16.66 20.18
C ARG A 281 4.02 -15.77 20.86
N THR A 282 5.28 -15.97 20.48
CA THR A 282 6.37 -15.09 20.88
C THR A 282 6.05 -13.66 20.41
N PRO A 283 6.15 -12.66 21.30
CA PRO A 283 5.84 -11.29 20.93
C PRO A 283 6.71 -10.80 19.76
N PRO A 284 6.14 -10.26 18.66
CA PRO A 284 6.91 -9.71 17.55
C PRO A 284 7.71 -8.47 17.98
N GLY A 285 8.91 -8.70 18.50
CA GLY A 285 9.74 -7.63 19.09
C GLY A 285 10.62 -8.11 20.25
N THR A 286 10.32 -9.27 20.85
CA THR A 286 11.32 -10.01 21.62
C THR A 286 12.31 -10.63 20.64
N LEU A 287 13.59 -10.29 20.79
CA LEU A 287 14.73 -10.95 20.15
C LEU A 287 14.86 -12.40 20.64
N ALA A 288 13.84 -13.20 20.39
CA ALA A 288 13.81 -14.63 20.65
C ALA A 288 13.64 -15.35 19.31
N ASP A 289 14.56 -15.07 18.41
CA ASP A 289 15.29 -16.12 17.70
C ASP A 289 16.71 -15.56 17.51
N GLU A 290 17.74 -16.30 17.90
CA GLU A 290 19.15 -15.93 17.70
C GLU A 290 19.56 -15.97 16.21
N SER A 291 18.58 -16.14 15.31
CA SER A 291 18.74 -15.96 13.88
C SER A 291 18.72 -14.47 13.52
N ALA A 292 19.72 -14.02 12.77
CA ALA A 292 19.75 -12.66 12.25
C ALA A 292 18.47 -12.41 11.42
N PRO A 293 17.81 -11.23 11.55
CA PRO A 293 16.56 -10.97 10.84
C PRO A 293 16.75 -11.18 9.33
N VAL A 294 15.98 -12.09 8.75
CA VAL A 294 16.09 -12.45 7.34
C VAL A 294 15.69 -11.25 6.48
N PRO A 295 16.57 -10.76 5.59
CA PRO A 295 16.24 -9.65 4.70
C PRO A 295 15.20 -10.11 3.67
N ILE A 296 14.15 -9.30 3.49
CA ILE A 296 13.22 -9.47 2.38
C ILE A 296 13.79 -8.69 1.19
N THR A 297 14.04 -9.39 0.10
CA THR A 297 14.56 -8.80 -1.14
C THR A 297 13.51 -8.85 -2.24
N ARG A 298 13.37 -7.76 -2.97
CA ARG A 298 12.52 -7.66 -4.17
C ARG A 298 13.29 -7.00 -5.29
N ARG A 299 13.07 -7.49 -6.50
CA ARG A 299 13.74 -7.05 -7.71
C ARG A 299 12.70 -6.60 -8.72
N ALA A 300 12.97 -5.48 -9.38
CA ALA A 300 12.22 -5.01 -10.54
C ALA A 300 13.17 -4.89 -11.72
N TYR A 301 12.77 -5.44 -12.86
CA TYR A 301 13.58 -5.44 -14.08
C TYR A 301 13.45 -4.12 -14.85
N ALA A 302 14.50 -3.76 -15.57
CA ALA A 302 14.45 -2.64 -16.49
C ALA A 302 13.55 -2.99 -17.69
N ARG A 303 13.24 -2.00 -18.51
CA ARG A 303 12.30 -2.20 -19.63
C ARG A 303 12.73 -1.55 -20.93
N VAL A 304 12.34 -2.16 -22.04
CA VAL A 304 12.44 -1.59 -23.38
C VAL A 304 11.04 -1.37 -23.98
N GLY A 305 10.76 -0.14 -24.42
CA GLY A 305 9.57 0.17 -25.19
C GLY A 305 9.71 -0.29 -26.63
N LEU A 306 8.94 -1.31 -27.02
CA LEU A 306 9.01 -1.93 -28.34
C LEU A 306 8.19 -1.16 -29.37
N ILE A 307 6.99 -0.69 -29.03
CA ILE A 307 6.17 0.15 -29.92
C ILE A 307 5.25 1.08 -29.13
N GLY A 308 4.88 2.21 -29.72
CA GLY A 308 3.94 3.19 -29.17
C GLY A 308 4.55 4.30 -28.31
N ASN A 309 5.72 4.10 -27.70
CA ASN A 309 6.38 5.15 -26.92
C ASN A 309 6.82 6.32 -27.83
N PRO A 310 6.61 7.59 -27.40
CA PRO A 310 6.32 8.05 -26.03
C PRO A 310 4.83 8.37 -25.75
N SER A 311 3.87 7.72 -26.42
CA SER A 311 2.44 8.08 -26.32
C SER A 311 1.78 7.77 -24.96
N ASP A 312 2.44 7.04 -24.07
CA ASP A 312 1.96 6.69 -22.74
C ASP A 312 1.74 7.89 -21.82
N GLY A 313 2.50 8.98 -22.03
CA GLY A 313 2.27 10.27 -21.36
C GLY A 313 1.11 11.10 -21.95
N PHE A 314 0.41 10.57 -22.96
CA PHE A 314 -0.57 11.29 -23.79
C PHE A 314 -1.85 10.50 -24.03
N PHE A 315 -2.17 9.55 -23.15
CA PHE A 315 -3.32 8.66 -23.28
C PHE A 315 -3.29 7.75 -24.52
N GLY A 316 -2.10 7.38 -24.98
CA GLY A 316 -1.89 6.48 -26.10
C GLY A 316 -1.79 5.00 -25.69
N LYS A 317 -1.17 4.20 -26.57
CA LYS A 317 -0.98 2.76 -26.38
C LYS A 317 0.48 2.40 -26.59
N THR A 318 0.99 1.44 -25.84
CA THR A 318 2.39 0.99 -25.94
C THR A 318 2.52 -0.52 -25.78
N ILE A 319 3.56 -1.10 -26.37
CA ILE A 319 4.04 -2.44 -26.03
C ILE A 319 5.46 -2.31 -25.48
N ALA A 320 5.70 -2.90 -24.32
CA ALA A 320 7.03 -2.93 -23.71
C ALA A 320 7.36 -4.32 -23.17
N VAL A 321 8.66 -4.55 -22.99
CA VAL A 321 9.21 -5.82 -22.51
C VAL A 321 10.11 -5.54 -21.32
N SER A 322 9.93 -6.27 -20.22
CA SER A 322 10.89 -6.29 -19.11
C SER A 322 12.08 -7.15 -19.48
N VAL A 323 13.30 -6.72 -19.16
CA VAL A 323 14.54 -7.40 -19.56
C VAL A 323 15.40 -7.76 -18.36
N GLU A 324 15.82 -9.02 -18.26
CA GLU A 324 16.58 -9.54 -17.10
C GLU A 324 18.00 -8.98 -17.00
N ASN A 325 18.53 -8.49 -18.12
CA ASN A 325 19.88 -7.93 -18.20
C ASN A 325 20.13 -6.84 -17.16
N PHE A 326 19.10 -6.04 -16.89
CA PHE A 326 19.18 -4.84 -16.07
C PHE A 326 18.06 -4.86 -15.03
N TRP A 327 18.38 -4.50 -13.79
CA TRP A 327 17.45 -4.59 -12.68
C TRP A 327 17.80 -3.59 -11.58
N ALA A 328 16.80 -3.27 -10.77
CA ALA A 328 16.97 -2.65 -9.47
C ALA A 328 16.45 -3.60 -8.41
N GLU A 329 17.19 -3.74 -7.32
CA GLU A 329 16.85 -4.62 -6.22
C GLU A 329 16.89 -3.82 -4.93
N VAL A 330 15.90 -4.07 -4.07
CA VAL A 330 15.75 -3.44 -2.77
C VAL A 330 15.68 -4.54 -1.73
N SER A 331 16.37 -4.34 -0.61
CA SER A 331 16.30 -5.21 0.55
C SER A 331 15.77 -4.44 1.75
N ILE A 332 14.79 -5.01 2.45
CA ILE A 332 14.25 -4.49 3.70
C ILE A 332 14.50 -5.50 4.82
N VAL A 333 15.03 -5.03 5.95
CA VAL A 333 15.29 -5.85 7.13
C VAL A 333 14.79 -5.14 8.38
N ALA A 334 14.15 -5.86 9.30
CA ALA A 334 13.72 -5.29 10.56
C ALA A 334 14.91 -4.73 11.35
N SER A 335 14.76 -3.55 11.94
CA SER A 335 15.82 -2.92 12.74
C SER A 335 15.24 -2.03 13.83
N ALA A 336 16.02 -1.74 14.87
CA ALA A 336 15.57 -0.91 15.99
C ALA A 336 15.18 0.53 15.57
N ARG A 337 15.83 1.07 14.53
CA ARG A 337 15.55 2.40 13.95
C ARG A 337 15.26 2.27 12.47
N LEU A 338 14.39 3.14 11.94
CA LEU A 338 14.20 3.29 10.51
C LEU A 338 15.48 3.89 9.90
N ARG A 339 16.08 3.21 8.94
CA ARG A 339 17.32 3.62 8.27
C ARG A 339 17.17 3.46 6.76
N LEU A 340 17.47 4.51 6.02
CA LEU A 340 17.68 4.45 4.57
C LEU A 340 19.18 4.51 4.34
N VAL A 341 19.76 3.46 3.76
CA VAL A 341 21.21 3.38 3.57
C VAL A 341 21.57 3.96 2.19
N PRO A 342 22.44 4.99 2.12
CA PRO A 342 22.97 5.49 0.86
C PRO A 342 23.72 4.38 0.09
N HIS A 343 23.52 4.30 -1.22
CA HIS A 343 24.30 3.37 -2.04
C HIS A 343 25.73 3.90 -2.22
N PRO A 344 26.79 3.11 -1.97
CA PRO A 344 28.17 3.60 -2.02
C PRO A 344 28.57 4.28 -3.33
N LEU A 345 28.08 3.77 -4.47
CA LEU A 345 28.39 4.33 -5.79
C LEU A 345 27.37 5.37 -6.27
N ASN A 346 26.10 5.25 -5.83
CA ASN A 346 25.00 5.99 -6.45
C ASN A 346 24.52 7.16 -5.60
N ASP A 347 24.84 7.14 -4.30
CA ASP A 347 24.63 8.23 -3.34
C ASP A 347 25.96 8.50 -2.58
N PRO A 348 27.07 8.78 -3.28
CA PRO A 348 28.36 8.98 -2.63
C PRO A 348 28.31 10.19 -1.71
N ASN A 349 28.75 10.00 -0.47
CA ASN A 349 28.94 11.04 0.54
C ASN A 349 30.42 11.21 0.94
N GLU A 350 31.29 10.37 0.40
CA GLU A 350 32.74 10.39 0.59
C GLU A 350 33.41 10.36 -0.79
N PHE A 351 34.41 11.22 -0.97
CA PHE A 351 35.11 11.42 -2.25
C PHE A 351 36.61 11.43 -2.00
N GLY A 352 37.40 10.94 -2.95
CA GLY A 352 38.87 10.93 -2.84
C GLY A 352 39.48 12.35 -2.81
N SER A 353 38.85 13.29 -3.49
CA SER A 353 39.29 14.69 -3.57
C SER A 353 38.15 15.62 -4.01
N LEU A 354 38.38 16.94 -3.92
CA LEU A 354 37.45 17.94 -4.49
C LEU A 354 37.33 17.81 -6.02
N ALA A 355 38.39 17.38 -6.71
CA ALA A 355 38.36 17.15 -8.15
C ALA A 355 37.43 15.99 -8.51
N ASP A 356 37.45 14.91 -7.72
CA ASP A 356 36.56 13.75 -7.92
C ASP A 356 35.10 14.15 -7.67
N LEU A 357 34.82 14.88 -6.58
CA LEU A 357 33.50 15.42 -6.31
C LEU A 357 33.01 16.29 -7.49
N HIS A 358 33.83 17.21 -7.99
CA HIS A 358 33.48 18.05 -9.13
C HIS A 358 33.17 17.21 -10.39
N GLY A 359 34.02 16.23 -10.71
CA GLY A 359 33.87 15.38 -11.88
C GLY A 359 32.60 14.52 -11.82
N ILE A 360 32.39 13.83 -10.70
CA ILE A 360 31.23 12.95 -10.49
C ILE A 360 29.94 13.77 -10.46
N SER A 361 29.87 14.86 -9.68
CA SER A 361 28.66 15.68 -9.60
C SER A 361 28.28 16.34 -10.93
N ARG A 362 29.27 16.71 -11.75
CA ARG A 362 29.02 17.26 -13.09
C ARG A 362 28.43 16.20 -14.04
N LYS A 363 28.88 14.96 -13.94
CA LYS A 363 28.46 13.85 -14.82
C LYS A 363 27.14 13.24 -14.36
N GLU A 364 27.05 12.85 -13.10
CA GLU A 364 25.96 12.03 -12.57
C GLU A 364 24.87 12.84 -11.85
N GLY A 365 25.16 14.11 -11.57
CA GLY A 365 24.30 14.98 -10.76
C GLY A 365 24.52 14.80 -9.26
N TYR A 366 23.55 15.27 -8.48
CA TYR A 366 23.63 15.30 -7.01
C TYR A 366 22.70 14.29 -6.33
N GLN A 367 21.76 13.70 -7.09
CA GLN A 367 20.71 12.83 -6.56
C GLN A 367 20.92 11.40 -7.06
N GLY A 368 20.87 10.45 -6.13
CA GLY A 368 20.82 9.02 -6.40
C GLY A 368 19.48 8.41 -6.05
N GLY A 369 19.48 7.14 -5.69
CA GLY A 369 18.25 6.38 -5.39
C GLY A 369 17.75 6.59 -3.97
N LEU A 370 18.54 7.19 -3.07
CA LEU A 370 18.12 7.42 -1.68
C LEU A 370 16.85 8.27 -1.58
N ILE A 371 16.73 9.30 -2.42
CA ILE A 371 15.54 10.15 -2.48
C ILE A 371 14.30 9.38 -2.94
N LEU A 372 14.47 8.41 -3.85
CA LEU A 372 13.40 7.55 -4.33
C LEU A 372 12.90 6.66 -3.19
N LEU A 373 13.80 6.02 -2.43
CA LEU A 373 13.43 5.22 -1.25
C LEU A 373 12.62 6.05 -0.25
N GLN A 374 13.09 7.27 0.06
CA GLN A 374 12.44 8.15 1.02
C GLN A 374 11.04 8.58 0.54
N ALA A 375 10.92 9.00 -0.72
CA ALA A 375 9.65 9.41 -1.31
C ALA A 375 8.66 8.24 -1.38
N THR A 376 9.12 7.04 -1.75
CA THR A 376 8.27 5.84 -1.74
C THR A 376 7.76 5.53 -0.33
N CYS A 377 8.61 5.58 0.71
CA CYS A 377 8.18 5.35 2.10
C CYS A 377 7.12 6.37 2.54
N LYS A 378 7.32 7.67 2.24
CA LYS A 378 6.35 8.72 2.56
C LYS A 378 5.01 8.48 1.86
N ARG A 379 5.03 8.25 0.54
CA ARG A 379 3.83 7.99 -0.26
C ARG A 379 3.11 6.72 0.16
N PHE A 380 3.85 5.67 0.53
CA PHE A 380 3.29 4.42 1.04
C PHE A 380 2.54 4.65 2.36
N TYR A 381 3.15 5.40 3.28
CA TYR A 381 2.51 5.77 4.55
C TYR A 381 1.23 6.60 4.32
N GLU A 382 1.29 7.59 3.44
CA GLU A 382 0.14 8.42 3.07
C GLU A 382 -0.98 7.60 2.43
N HIS A 383 -0.63 6.71 1.49
CA HIS A 383 -1.58 5.82 0.83
C HIS A 383 -2.28 4.91 1.85
N CYS A 384 -1.52 4.25 2.73
CA CYS A 384 -2.12 3.41 3.78
C CYS A 384 -3.03 4.22 4.69
N SER A 385 -2.58 5.41 5.13
CA SER A 385 -3.40 6.29 5.96
C SER A 385 -4.66 6.79 5.24
N GLN A 386 -4.61 7.03 3.94
CA GLN A 386 -5.78 7.45 3.17
C GLN A 386 -6.71 6.28 2.93
N ALA A 387 -6.22 5.13 2.48
CA ALA A 387 -7.02 3.93 2.23
C ALA A 387 -7.58 3.28 3.49
N GLY A 388 -7.23 3.77 4.68
CA GLY A 388 -7.66 3.17 5.95
C GLY A 388 -6.95 1.84 6.22
N ILE A 389 -5.72 1.65 5.73
CA ILE A 389 -4.91 0.46 5.98
C ILE A 389 -4.02 0.74 7.19
N ALA A 390 -4.24 0.01 8.28
CA ALA A 390 -3.39 0.10 9.45
C ALA A 390 -2.02 -0.54 9.18
N ILE A 391 -0.95 0.12 9.59
CA ILE A 391 0.41 -0.41 9.47
C ILE A 391 1.05 -0.49 10.84
N ALA A 392 1.71 -1.62 11.14
CA ALA A 392 2.34 -1.83 12.43
C ALA A 392 3.52 -0.85 12.64
N LYS A 393 3.69 -0.39 13.89
CA LYS A 393 4.80 0.44 14.34
C LYS A 393 6.07 -0.39 14.44
N ARG A 394 6.69 -0.67 13.31
CA ARG A 394 7.96 -1.39 13.21
C ARG A 394 8.93 -0.61 12.33
N ASN A 395 10.19 -0.61 12.76
CA ASN A 395 11.29 0.06 12.09
C ASN A 395 12.06 -0.94 11.20
N PHE A 396 12.72 -0.42 10.17
CA PHE A 396 13.44 -1.22 9.20
C PHE A 396 14.65 -0.49 8.61
N THR A 397 15.59 -1.25 8.06
CA THR A 397 16.69 -0.75 7.25
C THR A 397 16.41 -1.09 5.80
N LEU A 398 16.34 -0.08 4.94
CA LEU A 398 16.23 -0.22 3.48
C LEU A 398 17.57 0.03 2.81
N ARG A 399 17.89 -0.82 1.83
CA ARG A 399 19.04 -0.69 0.92
C ARG A 399 18.57 -0.96 -0.49
N TYR A 400 19.22 -0.37 -1.47
CA TYR A 400 19.02 -0.72 -2.87
C TYR A 400 20.35 -0.97 -3.56
N THR A 401 20.32 -1.73 -4.64
CA THR A 401 21.41 -1.90 -5.60
C THR A 401 20.82 -1.99 -6.99
N THR A 402 21.58 -1.60 -8.01
CA THR A 402 21.11 -1.63 -9.39
C THR A 402 22.29 -1.73 -10.35
N ASN A 403 22.08 -2.45 -11.45
CA ASN A 403 22.98 -2.45 -12.60
C ASN A 403 22.38 -1.73 -13.81
N VAL A 404 21.24 -1.02 -13.66
CA VAL A 404 20.64 -0.23 -14.74
C VAL A 404 21.54 0.97 -15.02
N PRO A 405 22.06 1.14 -16.25
CA PRO A 405 22.88 2.29 -16.57
C PRO A 405 22.09 3.60 -16.42
N ARG A 406 22.75 4.65 -15.93
CA ARG A 406 22.13 5.96 -15.75
C ARG A 406 21.86 6.61 -17.12
N GLN A 407 20.75 7.34 -17.21
CA GLN A 407 20.43 8.24 -18.33
C GLN A 407 20.36 7.59 -19.73
N VAL A 408 20.13 6.28 -19.81
CA VAL A 408 19.95 5.54 -21.09
C VAL A 408 18.49 5.15 -21.38
N GLY A 409 17.54 5.74 -20.66
CA GLY A 409 16.12 5.54 -20.93
C GLY A 409 15.58 4.14 -20.61
N LEU A 410 16.22 3.38 -19.71
CA LEU A 410 15.82 2.02 -19.30
C LEU A 410 14.97 1.95 -18.02
N ALA A 411 14.47 3.08 -17.53
CA ALA A 411 13.54 3.15 -16.39
C ALA A 411 14.15 2.70 -15.04
N GLY A 412 15.39 3.07 -14.76
CA GLY A 412 16.07 2.70 -13.51
C GLY A 412 15.45 3.31 -12.24
N SER A 413 14.94 4.55 -12.29
CA SER A 413 14.30 5.21 -11.15
C SER A 413 13.02 4.51 -10.72
N SER A 414 12.11 4.27 -11.67
CA SER A 414 10.86 3.56 -11.45
C SER A 414 11.07 2.10 -11.05
N ALA A 415 12.16 1.45 -11.48
CA ALA A 415 12.52 0.11 -11.00
C ALA A 415 12.84 0.12 -9.50
N ILE A 416 13.62 1.10 -9.02
CA ILE A 416 13.93 1.26 -7.59
C ILE A 416 12.64 1.49 -6.79
N ILE A 417 11.76 2.37 -7.27
CA ILE A 417 10.48 2.67 -6.61
C ILE A 417 9.59 1.42 -6.56
N THR A 418 9.49 0.67 -7.66
CA THR A 418 8.68 -0.56 -7.75
C THR A 418 9.19 -1.63 -6.79
N ALA A 419 10.50 -1.90 -6.78
CA ALA A 419 11.11 -2.84 -5.84
C ALA A 419 10.94 -2.40 -4.37
N THR A 420 10.96 -1.09 -4.11
CA THR A 420 10.70 -0.53 -2.77
C THR A 420 9.26 -0.74 -2.34
N LEU A 421 8.29 -0.47 -3.21
CA LEU A 421 6.87 -0.73 -2.94
C LEU A 421 6.65 -2.22 -2.61
N GLN A 422 7.19 -3.13 -3.41
CA GLN A 422 7.08 -4.57 -3.19
C GLN A 422 7.70 -4.99 -1.85
N CYS A 423 8.84 -4.42 -1.46
CA CYS A 423 9.46 -4.65 -0.16
C CYS A 423 8.58 -4.15 1.00
N LEU A 424 8.01 -2.95 0.88
CA LEU A 424 7.13 -2.37 1.90
C LEU A 424 5.85 -3.20 2.06
N MET A 425 5.23 -3.59 0.94
CA MET A 425 4.07 -4.48 0.97
C MET A 425 4.40 -5.80 1.67
N ALA A 426 5.50 -6.45 1.30
CA ALA A 426 5.92 -7.70 1.94
C ALA A 426 6.27 -7.52 3.43
N PHE A 427 6.96 -6.45 3.80
CA PHE A 427 7.36 -6.18 5.19
C PHE A 427 6.17 -5.89 6.12
N TYR A 428 5.13 -5.25 5.60
CA TYR A 428 3.89 -4.96 6.31
C TYR A 428 2.78 -6.00 6.06
N SER A 429 3.10 -7.13 5.42
CA SER A 429 2.16 -8.19 5.10
C SER A 429 0.93 -7.72 4.32
N LEU A 430 1.13 -6.73 3.44
CA LEU A 430 0.12 -6.27 2.49
C LEU A 430 0.19 -7.09 1.20
N THR A 431 -0.96 -7.32 0.60
CA THR A 431 -1.16 -8.13 -0.60
C THR A 431 -1.82 -7.33 -1.72
N GLU A 432 -2.07 -7.96 -2.86
CA GLU A 432 -2.87 -7.37 -3.93
C GLU A 432 -4.34 -7.12 -3.53
N ALA A 433 -4.82 -7.70 -2.42
CA ALA A 433 -6.12 -7.36 -1.85
C ALA A 433 -6.11 -5.99 -1.13
N ASP A 434 -4.95 -5.55 -0.64
CA ASP A 434 -4.78 -4.28 0.06
C ASP A 434 -4.38 -3.16 -0.91
N ILE A 435 -3.48 -3.47 -1.85
CA ILE A 435 -3.08 -2.56 -2.93
C ILE A 435 -3.22 -3.29 -4.27
N PRO A 436 -4.39 -3.18 -4.93
CA PRO A 436 -4.69 -3.85 -6.18
C PRO A 436 -3.60 -3.68 -7.23
N LYS A 437 -3.18 -4.78 -7.85
CA LYS A 437 -2.12 -4.79 -8.87
C LYS A 437 -2.30 -3.72 -9.96
N PRO A 438 -3.51 -3.48 -10.51
CA PRO A 438 -3.68 -2.44 -11.52
C PRO A 438 -3.43 -1.01 -11.03
N LEU A 439 -3.54 -0.76 -9.72
CA LEU A 439 -3.30 0.54 -9.11
C LEU A 439 -1.82 0.76 -8.71
N GLN A 440 -1.03 -0.30 -8.55
CA GLN A 440 0.38 -0.20 -8.19
C GLN A 440 1.20 0.66 -9.18
N PRO A 441 1.03 0.54 -10.52
CA PRO A 441 1.69 1.44 -11.47
C PRO A 441 1.34 2.92 -11.27
N SER A 442 0.09 3.23 -10.90
CA SER A 442 -0.33 4.60 -10.60
C SER A 442 0.27 5.11 -9.29
N PHE A 443 0.40 4.24 -8.28
CA PHE A 443 1.13 4.57 -7.05
C PHE A 443 2.60 4.92 -7.35
N VAL A 444 3.30 4.06 -8.09
CA VAL A 444 4.73 4.25 -8.44
C VAL A 444 4.96 5.59 -9.13
N LEU A 445 4.02 6.01 -10.00
CA LEU A 445 4.10 7.33 -10.62
C LEU A 445 3.93 8.47 -9.67
N SER A 446 2.98 8.36 -8.74
CA SER A 446 2.72 9.44 -7.81
C SER A 446 3.98 9.78 -6.99
N VAL A 447 4.87 8.81 -6.79
CA VAL A 447 6.20 9.06 -6.19
C VAL A 447 7.06 9.95 -7.08
N GLU A 448 7.10 9.71 -8.38
CA GLU A 448 7.88 10.54 -9.31
C GLU A 448 7.20 11.90 -9.56
N MET A 449 5.93 11.90 -9.96
CA MET A 449 5.18 13.08 -10.41
C MET A 449 4.72 13.99 -9.27
N ASP A 450 4.08 13.43 -8.25
CA ASP A 450 3.39 14.24 -7.24
C ASP A 450 4.32 14.58 -6.07
N GLU A 451 5.24 13.67 -5.72
CA GLU A 451 6.20 13.87 -4.62
C GLU A 451 7.51 14.49 -5.08
N LEU A 452 8.13 13.94 -6.14
CA LEU A 452 9.45 14.37 -6.60
C LEU A 452 9.41 15.35 -7.78
N PHE A 453 8.22 15.64 -8.33
CA PHE A 453 8.01 16.53 -9.47
C PHE A 453 8.81 16.14 -10.74
N ILE A 454 9.12 14.85 -10.88
CA ILE A 454 9.77 14.24 -12.03
C ILE A 454 8.71 13.89 -13.07
N GLN A 455 8.82 14.45 -14.27
CA GLN A 455 7.91 14.15 -15.38
C GLN A 455 8.12 12.72 -15.88
N ALA A 456 7.08 11.89 -15.79
CA ALA A 456 7.13 10.48 -16.19
C ALA A 456 5.80 9.99 -16.82
N GLY A 457 5.89 8.92 -17.63
CA GLY A 457 4.76 8.27 -18.29
C GLY A 457 4.37 6.94 -17.64
N LEU A 458 3.26 6.32 -18.07
CA LEU A 458 2.66 5.10 -17.49
C LEU A 458 3.36 3.80 -17.83
N GLN A 459 4.07 3.76 -18.95
CA GLN A 459 4.64 2.52 -19.47
C GLN A 459 5.58 1.84 -18.47
N ASP A 460 6.54 2.58 -17.92
CA ASP A 460 7.70 2.06 -17.17
C ASP A 460 7.31 1.21 -15.97
N ARG A 461 6.40 1.74 -15.16
CA ARG A 461 5.88 1.11 -13.96
C ARG A 461 4.88 0.00 -14.22
N VAL A 462 4.12 0.05 -15.32
CA VAL A 462 3.23 -1.07 -15.67
C VAL A 462 4.08 -2.30 -16.01
N ILE A 463 5.06 -2.17 -16.89
CA ILE A 463 5.91 -3.30 -17.26
C ILE A 463 6.79 -3.80 -16.10
N GLN A 464 7.15 -2.93 -15.15
CA GLN A 464 7.87 -3.33 -13.93
C GLN A 464 6.99 -4.03 -12.88
N CYS A 465 5.70 -3.68 -12.79
CA CYS A 465 4.75 -4.36 -11.90
C CYS A 465 4.23 -5.69 -12.48
N TYR A 466 4.06 -5.76 -13.80
CA TYR A 466 3.48 -6.92 -14.48
C TYR A 466 4.52 -7.85 -15.09
N GLU A 467 5.71 -7.36 -15.43
CA GLU A 467 6.79 -8.12 -16.08
C GLU A 467 6.34 -8.75 -17.42
N GLY A 468 7.23 -9.48 -18.11
CA GLY A 468 6.93 -10.12 -19.39
C GLY A 468 6.97 -9.19 -20.59
N CYS A 469 6.06 -9.43 -21.53
CA CYS A 469 5.72 -8.54 -22.64
C CYS A 469 4.29 -8.05 -22.45
N MET A 470 4.08 -6.74 -22.37
CA MET A 470 2.78 -6.15 -22.07
C MET A 470 2.34 -5.22 -23.19
N PHE A 471 1.14 -5.42 -23.72
CA PHE A 471 0.37 -4.41 -24.43
C PHE A 471 -0.40 -3.57 -23.40
N MET A 472 -0.31 -2.26 -23.53
CA MET A 472 -0.85 -1.31 -22.56
C MET A 472 -1.64 -0.23 -23.28
N ASN A 473 -2.90 -0.08 -22.91
CA ASN A 473 -3.79 0.95 -23.40
C ASN A 473 -4.08 1.97 -22.30
N PHE A 474 -3.62 3.20 -22.50
CA PHE A 474 -3.78 4.31 -21.56
C PHE A 474 -4.86 5.29 -21.98
N GLU A 475 -5.83 4.84 -22.78
CA GLU A 475 -6.93 5.68 -23.23
C GLU A 475 -7.55 6.46 -22.06
N ARG A 476 -7.83 7.74 -22.31
CA ARG A 476 -8.26 8.69 -21.29
C ARG A 476 -9.48 8.19 -20.50
N SER A 477 -10.47 7.65 -21.20
CA SER A 477 -11.70 7.09 -20.61
C SER A 477 -11.41 6.01 -19.58
N LEU A 478 -10.40 5.17 -19.81
CA LEU A 478 -9.95 4.13 -18.88
C LEU A 478 -9.24 4.76 -17.69
N VAL A 479 -8.20 5.55 -17.94
CA VAL A 479 -7.34 6.09 -16.87
C VAL A 479 -8.10 7.05 -15.96
N GLU A 480 -8.92 7.95 -16.52
CA GLU A 480 -9.75 8.86 -15.74
C GLU A 480 -10.95 8.16 -15.10
N GLY A 481 -11.50 7.10 -15.72
CA GLY A 481 -12.68 6.39 -15.22
C GLY A 481 -12.40 5.42 -14.06
N ARG A 482 -11.27 4.70 -14.08
CA ARG A 482 -10.93 3.69 -13.05
C ARG A 482 -9.56 3.88 -12.39
N GLY A 483 -8.79 4.89 -12.78
CA GLY A 483 -7.45 5.19 -12.22
C GLY A 483 -6.29 4.39 -12.83
N TYR A 484 -6.55 3.51 -13.79
CA TYR A 484 -5.56 2.67 -14.47
C TYR A 484 -5.98 2.30 -15.90
N GLY A 485 -4.98 2.00 -16.74
CA GLY A 485 -5.17 1.61 -18.13
C GLY A 485 -5.61 0.16 -18.30
N GLU A 486 -5.71 -0.33 -19.52
CA GLU A 486 -5.92 -1.76 -19.82
C GLU A 486 -4.58 -2.42 -20.15
N TYR A 487 -4.30 -3.54 -19.49
CA TYR A 487 -3.00 -4.20 -19.55
C TYR A 487 -3.21 -5.66 -19.98
N GLU A 488 -2.65 -6.01 -21.13
CA GLU A 488 -2.75 -7.35 -21.72
C GLU A 488 -1.35 -7.95 -21.83
N ARG A 489 -1.18 -9.17 -21.31
CA ARG A 489 0.07 -9.91 -21.44
C ARG A 489 0.14 -10.57 -22.82
N LEU A 490 1.23 -10.30 -23.54
CA LEU A 490 1.56 -10.97 -24.79
C LEU A 490 2.57 -12.10 -24.53
N PRO A 491 2.54 -13.20 -25.32
CA PRO A 491 3.51 -14.29 -25.15
C PRO A 491 4.94 -13.83 -25.39
N VAL A 492 5.84 -14.03 -24.42
CA VAL A 492 7.27 -13.71 -24.55
C VAL A 492 7.91 -14.54 -25.67
N ALA A 493 7.45 -15.78 -25.86
CA ALA A 493 7.88 -16.69 -26.93
C ALA A 493 7.58 -16.18 -28.36
N ASN A 494 6.76 -15.14 -28.52
CA ASN A 494 6.50 -14.53 -29.82
C ASN A 494 7.47 -13.41 -30.19
N LEU A 495 8.32 -12.97 -29.25
CA LEU A 495 9.29 -11.91 -29.50
C LEU A 495 10.39 -12.37 -30.46
N PRO A 496 10.87 -11.49 -31.37
CA PRO A 496 12.05 -11.75 -32.16
C PRO A 496 13.33 -11.65 -31.29
N TYR A 497 14.50 -11.89 -31.87
CA TYR A 497 15.76 -11.64 -31.17
C TYR A 497 15.97 -10.15 -30.96
N LEU A 498 15.79 -9.69 -29.72
CA LEU A 498 15.98 -8.30 -29.36
C LEU A 498 17.43 -8.01 -28.94
N TRP A 499 17.84 -6.77 -29.16
CA TRP A 499 19.12 -6.24 -28.70
C TRP A 499 19.00 -4.78 -28.32
N LEU A 500 19.93 -4.32 -27.48
CA LEU A 500 20.06 -2.96 -27.01
C LEU A 500 21.48 -2.46 -27.32
N ALA A 501 21.59 -1.24 -27.82
CA ALA A 501 22.86 -0.52 -27.83
C ALA A 501 22.73 0.82 -27.12
N TYR A 502 23.75 1.23 -26.38
CA TYR A 502 23.71 2.47 -25.59
C TYR A 502 25.08 3.13 -25.46
N LEU A 503 25.06 4.42 -25.09
CA LEU A 503 26.26 5.21 -24.85
C LEU A 503 26.90 4.83 -23.51
N SER A 504 28.22 4.64 -23.50
CA SER A 504 28.98 4.40 -22.25
C SER A 504 29.06 5.64 -21.35
N ASP A 505 29.04 6.83 -21.95
CA ASP A 505 28.99 8.12 -21.26
C ASP A 505 27.94 9.03 -21.90
N PRO A 506 26.65 8.87 -21.53
CA PRO A 506 25.61 9.74 -22.05
C PRO A 506 25.85 11.18 -21.56
N SER A 507 26.23 12.08 -22.47
CA SER A 507 26.34 13.50 -22.12
C SER A 507 24.98 14.07 -21.71
N ASN A 508 24.94 14.93 -20.69
CA ASN A 508 23.76 15.70 -20.21
C ASN A 508 23.15 16.68 -21.26
N SER A 509 23.37 16.47 -22.56
CA SER A 509 22.82 17.29 -23.65
C SER A 509 21.30 17.16 -23.83
N GLY A 510 20.66 16.25 -23.10
CA GLY A 510 19.19 16.07 -23.05
C GLY A 510 18.38 17.20 -22.38
N LYS A 511 19.00 18.33 -22.04
CA LYS A 511 18.32 19.54 -21.53
C LYS A 511 17.63 20.38 -22.61
N ILE A 512 17.48 19.87 -23.82
CA ILE A 512 16.60 20.49 -24.82
C ILE A 512 15.17 20.10 -24.46
N HIS A 513 14.50 20.98 -23.71
CA HIS A 513 13.10 20.81 -23.33
C HIS A 513 12.24 20.70 -24.60
N SER A 514 11.62 19.54 -24.81
CA SER A 514 10.62 19.41 -25.86
C SER A 514 9.35 20.19 -25.45
N ASN A 515 8.80 20.97 -26.38
CA ASN A 515 7.52 21.65 -26.15
C ASN A 515 6.30 20.76 -26.48
N VAL A 516 6.53 19.47 -26.78
CA VAL A 516 5.48 18.52 -27.22
C VAL A 516 4.35 18.41 -26.20
N LYS A 517 4.67 18.33 -24.90
CA LYS A 517 3.64 18.27 -23.85
C LYS A 517 2.81 19.56 -23.76
N ALA A 518 3.46 20.72 -23.87
CA ALA A 518 2.77 22.00 -23.89
C ALA A 518 1.85 22.15 -25.12
N ARG A 519 2.33 21.75 -26.30
CA ARG A 519 1.54 21.74 -27.54
C ARG A 519 0.35 20.79 -27.47
N TRP A 520 0.52 19.60 -26.90
CA TRP A 520 -0.58 18.67 -26.65
C TRP A 520 -1.65 19.29 -25.74
N LEU A 521 -1.26 19.91 -24.62
CA LEU A 521 -2.18 20.58 -23.70
C LEU A 521 -2.90 21.76 -24.36
N ALA A 522 -2.24 22.43 -25.29
CA ALA A 522 -2.84 23.50 -26.10
C ALA A 522 -3.76 22.99 -27.23
N GLY A 523 -3.93 21.68 -27.38
CA GLY A 523 -4.80 21.10 -28.41
C GLY A 523 -4.21 21.14 -29.82
N ASP A 524 -2.88 21.17 -29.97
CA ASP A 524 -2.22 21.18 -31.29
C ASP A 524 -2.63 19.95 -32.12
N PRO A 525 -3.30 20.13 -33.27
CA PRO A 525 -3.80 19.03 -34.09
C PRO A 525 -2.69 18.09 -34.58
N VAL A 526 -1.49 18.61 -34.85
CA VAL A 526 -0.37 17.80 -35.34
C VAL A 526 0.12 16.85 -34.27
N ILE A 527 0.22 17.33 -33.02
CA ILE A 527 0.60 16.47 -31.90
C ILE A 527 -0.52 15.48 -31.57
N HIS A 528 -1.78 15.92 -31.64
CA HIS A 528 -2.94 15.05 -31.39
C HIS A 528 -3.03 13.89 -32.38
N GLU A 529 -2.93 14.18 -33.67
CA GLU A 529 -2.89 13.16 -34.73
C GLU A 529 -1.64 12.29 -34.63
N GLY A 530 -0.49 12.86 -34.26
CA GLY A 530 0.72 12.10 -34.00
C GLY A 530 0.55 11.04 -32.89
N MET A 531 -0.09 11.39 -31.77
CA MET A 531 -0.35 10.43 -30.69
C MET A 531 -1.38 9.37 -31.07
N LYS A 532 -2.41 9.73 -31.85
CA LYS A 532 -3.34 8.74 -32.43
C LYS A 532 -2.60 7.78 -33.36
N ARG A 533 -1.67 8.28 -34.17
CA ARG A 533 -0.87 7.44 -35.06
C ARG A 533 0.06 6.49 -34.27
N PHE A 534 0.65 6.93 -33.16
CA PHE A 534 1.37 6.02 -32.27
C PHE A 534 0.48 4.89 -31.76
N ALA A 535 -0.74 5.19 -31.32
CA ALA A 535 -1.68 4.17 -30.85
C ALA A 535 -2.05 3.16 -31.95
N GLN A 536 -2.29 3.63 -33.18
CA GLN A 536 -2.54 2.76 -34.34
C GLN A 536 -1.35 1.84 -34.63
N LEU A 537 -0.13 2.38 -34.65
CA LEU A 537 1.09 1.58 -34.84
C LEU A 537 1.22 0.50 -33.75
N THR A 538 0.83 0.81 -32.52
CA THR A 538 0.82 -0.17 -31.42
C THR A 538 -0.22 -1.26 -31.63
N ASP A 539 -1.43 -0.94 -32.09
CA ASP A 539 -2.46 -1.94 -32.40
C ASP A 539 -2.01 -2.86 -33.55
N GLU A 540 -1.43 -2.28 -34.62
CA GLU A 540 -0.83 -3.04 -35.73
C GLU A 540 0.34 -3.92 -35.23
N GLY A 541 1.18 -3.39 -34.33
CA GLY A 541 2.32 -4.10 -33.76
C GLY A 541 1.92 -5.25 -32.83
N ARG A 542 0.80 -5.11 -32.11
CA ARG A 542 0.20 -6.17 -31.31
C ARG A 542 -0.19 -7.35 -32.19
N THR A 543 -0.89 -7.09 -33.30
CA THR A 543 -1.27 -8.12 -34.28
C THR A 543 -0.03 -8.80 -34.87
N ALA A 544 0.95 -8.01 -35.32
CA ALA A 544 2.19 -8.56 -35.89
C ALA A 544 2.96 -9.46 -34.91
N LEU A 545 2.99 -9.12 -33.62
CA LEU A 545 3.58 -9.97 -32.58
C LEU A 545 2.79 -11.26 -32.36
N LEU A 546 1.46 -11.20 -32.32
CA LEU A 546 0.62 -12.38 -32.15
C LEU A 546 0.77 -13.36 -33.32
N ASP A 547 0.84 -12.83 -34.53
CA ASP A 547 0.98 -13.60 -35.78
C ASP A 547 2.44 -14.00 -36.08
N LYS A 548 3.40 -13.54 -35.27
CA LYS A 548 4.86 -13.69 -35.49
C LYS A 548 5.32 -13.13 -36.85
N ASP A 549 4.63 -12.11 -37.36
CA ASP A 549 5.02 -11.35 -38.57
C ASP A 549 6.11 -10.32 -38.21
N TRP A 550 7.33 -10.83 -38.03
CA TRP A 550 8.51 -10.03 -37.69
C TRP A 550 8.87 -8.97 -38.75
N PRO A 551 8.74 -9.22 -40.07
CA PRO A 551 8.93 -8.19 -41.08
C PRO A 551 8.00 -6.99 -40.91
N THR A 552 6.71 -7.22 -40.64
CA THR A 552 5.77 -6.13 -40.37
C THR A 552 6.11 -5.41 -39.06
N LEU A 553 6.44 -6.14 -37.99
CA LEU A 553 6.86 -5.54 -36.73
C LEU A 553 8.07 -4.61 -36.91
N GLY A 554 9.09 -5.04 -37.65
CA GLY A 554 10.28 -4.25 -37.94
C GLY A 554 9.96 -2.94 -38.69
N ARG A 555 9.09 -3.03 -39.71
CA ARG A 555 8.61 -1.85 -40.44
C ARG A 555 7.86 -0.87 -39.52
N LEU A 556 7.04 -1.39 -38.60
CA LEU A 556 6.31 -0.58 -37.62
C LEU A 556 7.25 0.06 -36.58
N MET A 557 8.30 -0.63 -36.14
CA MET A 557 9.33 -0.06 -35.25
C MET A 557 10.03 1.14 -35.90
N ASN A 558 10.43 1.00 -37.18
CA ASN A 558 11.03 2.09 -37.94
C ASN A 558 10.05 3.26 -38.13
N ALA A 559 8.78 2.98 -38.43
CA ALA A 559 7.73 4.00 -38.55
C ALA A 559 7.50 4.74 -37.22
N ASN A 560 7.53 4.05 -36.08
CA ASN A 560 7.46 4.66 -34.76
C ASN A 560 8.63 5.64 -34.55
N PHE A 561 9.85 5.26 -34.90
CA PHE A 561 11.00 6.17 -34.77
C PHE A 561 10.84 7.38 -35.71
N ALA A 562 10.48 7.17 -36.97
CA ALA A 562 10.28 8.24 -37.94
C ALA A 562 9.23 9.27 -37.45
N LEU A 563 8.10 8.79 -36.92
CA LEU A 563 7.06 9.63 -36.33
C LEU A 563 7.58 10.41 -35.11
N ARG A 564 8.36 9.76 -34.24
CA ARG A 564 8.98 10.45 -33.10
C ARG A 564 9.92 11.56 -33.56
N ARG A 565 10.76 11.30 -34.56
CA ARG A 565 11.66 12.29 -35.17
C ARG A 565 10.89 13.47 -35.76
N GLN A 566 9.79 13.20 -36.46
CA GLN A 566 8.93 14.24 -37.01
C GLN A 566 8.34 15.16 -35.93
N LEU A 567 7.89 14.61 -34.80
CA LEU A 567 7.19 15.39 -33.76
C LEU A 567 8.14 16.11 -32.80
N TYR A 568 9.29 15.50 -32.47
CA TYR A 568 10.24 16.03 -31.49
C TYR A 568 11.37 16.85 -32.12
N GLY A 569 11.70 16.59 -33.39
CA GLY A 569 12.80 17.21 -34.10
C GLY A 569 14.18 16.67 -33.70
N ASP A 570 15.16 16.92 -34.57
CA ASP A 570 16.52 16.38 -34.44
C ASP A 570 17.27 17.00 -33.25
N ASP A 571 17.02 18.27 -32.93
CA ASP A 571 17.62 18.95 -31.78
C ASP A 571 17.23 18.26 -30.46
N CYS A 572 15.95 17.90 -30.31
CA CYS A 572 15.48 17.21 -29.11
C CYS A 572 15.98 15.77 -29.04
N ILE A 573 16.13 15.09 -30.18
CA ILE A 573 16.61 13.71 -30.23
C ILE A 573 18.12 13.62 -29.96
N GLY A 574 18.88 14.58 -30.48
CA GLY A 574 20.32 14.66 -30.33
C GLY A 574 21.09 13.81 -31.34
N GLN A 575 22.25 14.33 -31.76
CA GLN A 575 23.09 13.72 -32.80
C GLN A 575 23.61 12.33 -32.45
N ALA A 576 24.00 12.09 -31.19
CA ALA A 576 24.50 10.78 -30.76
C ALA A 576 23.44 9.68 -30.89
N ALA A 577 22.16 10.00 -30.60
CA ALA A 577 21.07 9.06 -30.75
C ALA A 577 20.76 8.78 -32.24
N LEU A 578 20.79 9.80 -33.09
CA LEU A 578 20.64 9.64 -34.54
C LEU A 578 21.78 8.81 -35.15
N ALA A 579 23.01 8.97 -34.65
CA ALA A 579 24.16 8.18 -35.09
C ALA A 579 23.99 6.69 -34.80
N MET A 580 23.47 6.33 -33.61
CA MET A 580 23.13 4.93 -33.31
C MET A 580 22.08 4.37 -34.28
N ILE A 581 21.02 5.14 -34.57
CA ILE A 581 20.00 4.71 -35.55
C ILE A 581 20.63 4.46 -36.93
N ALA A 582 21.53 5.32 -37.38
CA ALA A 582 22.20 5.19 -38.68
C ALA A 582 23.03 3.90 -38.78
N VAL A 583 23.67 3.46 -37.68
CA VAL A 583 24.42 2.19 -37.65
C VAL A 583 23.51 0.99 -37.92
N ALA A 584 22.32 0.95 -37.31
CA ALA A 584 21.38 -0.13 -37.59
C ALA A 584 20.79 -0.06 -39.01
N GLN A 585 20.61 1.15 -39.56
CA GLN A 585 20.20 1.33 -40.96
C GLN A 585 21.26 0.80 -41.94
N GLU A 586 22.56 1.02 -41.66
CA GLU A 586 23.68 0.45 -42.42
C GLU A 586 23.66 -1.08 -42.41
N ALA A 587 23.33 -1.68 -41.25
CA ALA A 587 23.17 -3.13 -41.11
C ALA A 587 21.83 -3.67 -41.65
N GLY A 588 20.92 -2.81 -42.12
CA GLY A 588 19.61 -3.20 -42.63
C GLY A 588 18.67 -3.80 -41.57
N VAL A 589 18.85 -3.48 -40.28
CA VAL A 589 18.02 -4.02 -39.19
C VAL A 589 17.05 -2.97 -38.61
N PRO A 590 15.83 -3.37 -38.20
CA PRO A 590 14.89 -2.45 -37.57
C PRO A 590 15.39 -1.94 -36.23
N VAL A 591 15.18 -0.65 -35.97
CA VAL A 591 15.68 0.02 -34.77
C VAL A 591 14.82 1.21 -34.38
N LYS A 592 14.73 1.47 -33.08
CA LYS A 592 14.11 2.68 -32.52
C LYS A 592 14.64 2.98 -31.12
N PHE A 593 14.05 3.97 -30.46
CA PHE A 593 14.35 4.24 -29.06
C PHE A 593 13.51 3.41 -28.08
N PRO A 594 14.13 2.75 -27.08
CA PRO A 594 13.42 2.03 -26.02
C PRO A 594 12.77 2.97 -25.00
N GLY A 595 13.25 4.21 -24.90
CA GLY A 595 12.82 5.21 -23.94
C GLY A 595 13.29 6.60 -24.33
N SER A 596 13.56 7.47 -23.36
CA SER A 596 14.04 8.84 -23.61
C SER A 596 15.55 8.94 -23.45
N GLY A 597 16.27 8.80 -24.57
CA GLY A 597 17.69 9.12 -24.70
C GLY A 597 18.66 7.99 -24.38
N GLY A 598 19.89 8.12 -24.90
CA GLY A 598 21.06 7.31 -24.51
C GLY A 598 21.10 5.86 -24.98
N ALA A 599 20.02 5.31 -25.53
CA ALA A 599 19.97 3.95 -26.05
C ALA A 599 19.07 3.78 -27.28
N VAL A 600 19.29 2.70 -28.03
CA VAL A 600 18.46 2.17 -29.09
C VAL A 600 18.13 0.70 -28.83
N VAL A 601 16.95 0.27 -29.25
CA VAL A 601 16.50 -1.13 -29.26
C VAL A 601 16.20 -1.52 -30.69
N GLY A 602 16.66 -2.70 -31.07
CA GLY A 602 16.36 -3.27 -32.38
C GLY A 602 16.04 -4.74 -32.29
N MET A 603 15.70 -5.31 -33.46
CA MET A 603 15.36 -6.71 -33.61
C MET A 603 16.17 -7.35 -34.73
N CYS A 604 16.38 -8.66 -34.61
CA CYS A 604 16.98 -9.52 -35.61
C CYS A 604 16.13 -10.78 -35.78
N GLU A 605 16.20 -11.38 -36.97
CA GLU A 605 15.48 -12.63 -37.28
C GLU A 605 16.30 -13.87 -36.91
N SER A 606 17.62 -13.71 -36.72
CA SER A 606 18.53 -14.79 -36.35
C SER A 606 19.63 -14.31 -35.41
N ASP A 607 20.22 -15.25 -34.68
CA ASP A 607 21.35 -14.97 -33.80
C ASP A 607 22.61 -14.56 -34.58
N ALA A 608 22.83 -15.12 -35.78
CA ALA A 608 23.92 -14.73 -36.66
C ALA A 608 23.83 -13.26 -37.09
N GLN A 609 22.63 -12.79 -37.45
CA GLN A 609 22.40 -11.37 -37.74
C GLN A 609 22.66 -10.50 -36.51
N ARG A 610 22.19 -10.94 -35.33
CA ARG A 610 22.42 -10.22 -34.07
C ARG A 610 23.90 -10.11 -33.72
N GLN A 611 24.69 -11.16 -33.99
CA GLN A 611 26.13 -11.16 -33.78
C GLN A 611 26.84 -10.18 -34.73
N HIS A 612 26.45 -10.11 -36.00
CA HIS A 612 26.98 -9.12 -36.93
C HIS A 612 26.66 -7.68 -36.49
N VAL A 613 25.42 -7.43 -36.05
CA VAL A 613 25.02 -6.11 -35.52
C VAL A 613 25.83 -5.76 -34.27
N ARG A 614 26.10 -6.72 -33.37
CA ARG A 614 26.96 -6.52 -32.20
C ARG A 614 28.33 -6.00 -32.61
N GLU A 615 29.02 -6.72 -33.49
CA GLU A 615 30.36 -6.35 -33.96
C GLU A 615 30.39 -4.95 -34.57
N LEU A 616 29.35 -4.60 -35.34
CA LEU A 616 29.22 -3.28 -35.92
C LEU A 616 29.07 -2.18 -34.85
N TYR A 617 28.17 -2.34 -33.88
CA TYR A 617 27.99 -1.35 -32.81
C TYR A 617 29.24 -1.22 -31.92
N GLU A 618 29.87 -2.34 -31.56
CA GLU A 618 31.10 -2.37 -30.76
C GLU A 618 32.26 -1.70 -31.52
N SER A 619 32.39 -1.92 -32.83
CA SER A 619 33.40 -1.25 -33.67
C SER A 619 33.25 0.28 -33.70
N ARG A 620 32.04 0.79 -33.41
CA ARG A 620 31.72 2.22 -33.34
C ARG A 620 31.75 2.76 -31.90
N GLY A 621 32.18 1.96 -30.93
CA GLY A 621 32.38 2.37 -29.54
C GLY A 621 31.10 2.39 -28.69
N TYR A 622 30.02 1.77 -29.17
CA TYR A 622 28.78 1.61 -28.39
C TYR A 622 28.83 0.35 -27.52
N VAL A 623 28.13 0.38 -26.39
CA VAL A 623 27.91 -0.82 -25.59
C VAL A 623 26.74 -1.59 -26.19
N PHE A 624 26.91 -2.89 -26.43
CA PHE A 624 25.89 -3.77 -26.98
C PHE A 624 25.45 -4.82 -25.95
N ALA A 625 24.15 -5.07 -25.86
CA ALA A 625 23.58 -6.14 -25.05
C ALA A 625 22.55 -6.93 -25.86
N ALA A 626 22.75 -8.25 -25.94
CA ALA A 626 21.68 -9.16 -26.35
C ALA A 626 20.62 -9.17 -25.25
N LEU A 627 19.38 -8.78 -25.58
CA LEU A 627 18.33 -8.68 -24.59
C LEU A 627 17.77 -10.06 -24.26
N VAL A 628 17.54 -10.27 -22.97
CA VAL A 628 16.89 -11.45 -22.39
C VAL A 628 15.55 -10.98 -21.83
N PRO A 629 14.46 -11.13 -22.59
CA PRO A 629 13.11 -10.86 -22.06
C PRO A 629 12.86 -11.68 -20.80
N HIS A 630 12.38 -11.03 -19.74
CA HIS A 630 11.98 -11.73 -18.53
C HIS A 630 10.61 -12.39 -18.75
N GLU A 631 10.46 -13.64 -18.37
CA GLU A 631 9.17 -14.34 -18.32
C GLU A 631 8.79 -14.57 -16.85
N PRO A 632 7.77 -13.86 -16.33
CA PRO A 632 7.37 -14.05 -14.94
C PRO A 632 6.81 -15.46 -14.76
N SER A 633 7.09 -16.08 -13.62
CA SER A 633 6.49 -17.37 -13.27
C SER A 633 4.97 -17.26 -13.35
N GLN A 634 4.30 -18.24 -13.98
CA GLN A 634 2.84 -18.28 -13.98
C GLN A 634 2.36 -18.34 -12.52
N PRO A 635 1.36 -17.52 -12.14
CA PRO A 635 0.83 -17.50 -10.77
C PRO A 635 0.25 -18.84 -10.34
#